data_AF-A0A3S4LIW4-F1
#
_entry.id   AF-A0A3S4LIW4-F1
#
_cell.length_a   1.000
_cell.length_b   1.000
_cell.length_c   1.000
_cell.angle_alpha   90.00
_cell.angle_beta   90.00
_cell.angle_gamma   90.00
#
_symmetry.space_group_name_H-M   'P 1'
#
loop_
_entity.id
_entity.type
_entity.pdbx_description
1 polymer ?
#
loop_
_entity_poly.entity_id
_entity_poly.type
_entity_poly.pdbx_seq_one_letter_code
_entity_poly.pdbx_strand_id
1 'polypeptide(L)'
;MHPDFQTAYQSTPMADVRNKVLRNTYGLLGLSMIPTVMGAIVGTHMSFAFLAGSPIIGMLLIMAVFYGLVFAIEKNRYSSLGVFLMLGFTFMMGVLLGPLLQFALKFSNGAN
;
A
#
# COMPACT_ATOMS: atom_id res chain seq x y z
N MET A 1 7.42 -20.67 -58.69
CA MET A 1 8.19 -20.11 -57.57
C MET A 1 7.20 -19.42 -56.66
N HIS A 2 6.65 -20.15 -55.68
CA HIS A 2 5.72 -19.59 -54.71
C HIS A 2 6.54 -18.98 -53.57
N PRO A 3 6.36 -17.70 -53.20
CA PRO A 3 6.96 -17.13 -52.01
C PRO A 3 6.37 -17.83 -50.78
N ASP A 4 7.21 -18.42 -49.95
CA ASP A 4 6.84 -18.98 -48.64
C ASP A 4 6.37 -17.86 -47.70
N PHE A 5 5.06 -17.57 -47.70
CA PHE A 5 4.44 -16.60 -46.79
C PHE A 5 4.33 -17.09 -45.33
N GLN A 6 5.07 -18.14 -44.95
CA GLN A 6 4.88 -18.82 -43.66
C GLN A 6 5.91 -18.44 -42.58
N THR A 7 6.90 -17.60 -42.89
CA THR A 7 7.97 -17.23 -41.94
C THR A 7 7.73 -15.92 -41.18
N ALA A 8 6.60 -15.23 -41.42
CA ALA A 8 6.27 -13.95 -40.77
C ALA A 8 5.26 -14.05 -39.61
N TYR A 9 4.84 -15.26 -39.21
CA TYR A 9 4.32 -15.48 -37.86
C TYR A 9 5.50 -15.78 -36.94
N GLN A 10 6.38 -14.79 -36.76
CA GLN A 10 7.16 -14.71 -35.53
C GLN A 10 6.14 -14.57 -34.40
N SER A 11 5.80 -15.71 -33.81
CA SER A 11 5.25 -15.80 -32.48
C SER A 11 6.31 -15.23 -31.53
N THR A 12 6.41 -13.90 -31.52
CA THR A 12 7.00 -13.13 -30.43
C THR A 12 6.53 -13.83 -29.17
N PRO A 13 7.41 -14.33 -28.28
CA PRO A 13 6.97 -15.18 -27.18
C PRO A 13 6.16 -14.33 -26.22
N MET A 14 4.86 -14.21 -26.49
CA MET A 14 3.89 -13.46 -25.71
C MET A 14 3.88 -14.00 -24.27
N ALA A 15 4.26 -15.27 -24.07
CA ALA A 15 4.49 -15.90 -22.78
C ALA A 15 5.64 -15.23 -21.97
N ASP A 16 6.76 -14.88 -22.59
CA ASP A 16 7.90 -14.25 -21.89
C ASP A 16 7.60 -12.80 -21.50
N VAL A 17 6.97 -12.04 -22.41
CA VAL A 17 6.54 -10.67 -22.13
C VAL A 17 5.49 -10.65 -21.02
N ARG A 18 4.53 -11.57 -21.04
CA ARG A 18 3.49 -11.72 -20.02
C ARG A 18 4.07 -12.07 -18.65
N ASN A 19 5.01 -13.00 -18.57
CA ASN A 19 5.66 -13.38 -17.30
C ASN A 19 6.47 -12.22 -16.70
N LYS A 20 7.08 -11.38 -17.53
CA LYS A 20 7.82 -10.21 -17.06
C LYS A 20 6.92 -9.15 -16.41
N VAL A 21 5.77 -8.87 -17.02
CA VAL A 21 4.78 -7.93 -16.45
C VAL A 21 4.23 -8.48 -15.15
N LEU A 22 3.84 -9.75 -15.10
CA LEU A 22 3.34 -10.37 -13.85
C LEU A 22 4.36 -10.24 -12.72
N ARG A 23 5.63 -10.59 -12.94
CA ARG A 23 6.68 -10.44 -11.91
C ARG A 23 6.87 -8.99 -11.47
N ASN A 24 6.79 -8.04 -12.38
CA ASN A 24 6.92 -6.61 -12.05
C ASN A 24 5.69 -6.09 -11.30
N THR A 25 4.49 -6.50 -11.72
CA THR A 25 3.23 -6.18 -11.03
C THR A 25 3.21 -6.79 -9.63
N TYR A 26 3.56 -8.07 -9.49
CA TYR A 26 3.67 -8.71 -8.18
C TYR A 26 4.80 -8.10 -7.33
N GLY A 27 5.92 -7.70 -7.94
CA GLY A 27 7.02 -7.03 -7.25
C GLY A 27 6.62 -5.67 -6.69
N LEU A 28 5.97 -4.82 -7.51
CA LEU A 28 5.47 -3.52 -7.08
C LEU A 28 4.33 -3.63 -6.07
N LEU A 29 3.47 -4.64 -6.20
CA LEU A 29 2.42 -4.93 -5.23
C LEU A 29 2.99 -5.43 -3.90
N GLY A 30 4.04 -6.25 -3.94
CA GLY A 30 4.78 -6.62 -2.73
C GLY A 30 5.43 -5.41 -2.06
N LEU A 31 6.05 -4.53 -2.84
CA LEU A 31 6.66 -3.29 -2.35
C LEU A 31 5.64 -2.38 -1.67
N SER A 32 4.40 -2.29 -2.18
CA SER A 32 3.33 -1.50 -1.54
C SER A 32 2.77 -2.14 -0.28
N MET A 33 2.90 -3.47 -0.10
CA MET A 33 2.48 -4.18 1.11
C MET A 33 3.49 -4.07 2.27
N ILE A 34 4.77 -3.83 2.00
CA ILE A 34 5.78 -3.64 3.05
C ILE A 34 5.40 -2.50 4.03
N PRO A 35 5.12 -1.26 3.57
CA PRO A 35 4.76 -0.18 4.47
C PRO A 35 3.42 -0.41 5.18
N THR A 36 2.44 -1.07 4.56
CA THR A 36 1.14 -1.34 5.20
C THR A 36 1.29 -2.32 6.36
N VAL A 37 2.07 -3.39 6.19
CA VAL A 37 2.32 -4.38 7.24
C VAL A 37 3.13 -3.76 8.38
N MET A 38 4.16 -2.97 8.07
CA MET A 38 4.91 -2.24 9.09
C MET A 38 4.01 -1.28 9.88
N GLY A 39 3.14 -0.54 9.18
CA GLY A 39 2.17 0.36 9.80
C GLY A 39 1.19 -0.39 10.70
N ALA A 40 0.67 -1.52 10.23
CA ALA A 40 -0.25 -2.35 10.99
C ALA A 40 0.37 -2.86 12.31
N ILE A 41 1.62 -3.34 12.28
CA ILE A 41 2.35 -3.76 13.48
C ILE A 41 2.49 -2.60 14.47
N VAL A 42 2.95 -1.45 13.99
CA VAL A 42 3.05 -0.24 14.83
C VAL A 42 1.69 0.17 15.38
N GLY A 43 0.64 0.08 14.56
CA GLY A 43 -0.75 0.35 14.94
C GLY A 43 -1.28 -0.61 16.00
N THR A 44 -0.92 -1.89 15.98
CA THR A 44 -1.34 -2.83 17.04
C THR A 44 -0.72 -2.54 18.40
N HIS A 45 0.48 -1.96 18.43
CA HIS A 45 1.15 -1.55 19.67
C HIS A 45 0.74 -0.12 20.11
N MET A 46 0.18 0.68 19.22
CA MET A 46 -0.27 2.04 19.52
C MET A 46 -1.56 2.02 20.36
N SER A 47 -1.54 2.74 21.49
CA SER A 47 -2.73 2.94 22.32
C SER A 47 -3.59 4.07 21.76
N PHE A 48 -4.68 3.75 21.07
CA PHE A 48 -5.65 4.75 20.56
C PHE A 48 -6.56 5.34 21.65
N ALA A 49 -6.09 5.43 22.89
CA ALA A 49 -6.86 5.92 24.04
C ALA A 49 -7.38 7.35 23.82
N PHE A 50 -6.67 8.16 23.02
CA PHE A 50 -7.10 9.50 22.59
C PHE A 50 -8.39 9.48 21.75
N LEU A 51 -8.63 8.42 20.97
CA LEU A 51 -9.86 8.23 20.19
C LEU A 51 -11.02 7.75 21.08
N ALA A 52 -10.72 7.00 22.15
CA ALA A 52 -11.71 6.52 23.12
C ALA A 52 -12.13 7.61 24.13
N GLY A 53 -11.24 8.50 24.53
CA GLY A 53 -11.53 9.59 25.47
C GLY A 53 -12.29 10.76 24.86
N SER A 54 -11.99 11.13 23.60
CA SER A 54 -12.75 12.15 22.86
C SER A 54 -12.73 11.84 21.36
N PRO A 55 -13.79 11.20 20.83
CA PRO A 55 -13.88 10.79 19.43
C PRO A 55 -13.70 11.96 18.44
N ILE A 56 -14.14 13.15 18.82
CA ILE A 56 -14.05 14.35 17.97
C ILE A 56 -12.60 14.82 17.82
N ILE A 57 -11.83 14.86 18.92
CA ILE A 57 -10.41 15.25 18.87
C ILE A 57 -9.60 14.23 18.04
N GLY A 58 -9.86 12.94 18.23
CA GLY A 58 -9.19 11.89 17.46
C GLY A 58 -9.50 11.99 15.96
N MET A 59 -10.75 12.22 15.59
CA MET A 59 -11.16 12.45 14.20
C MET A 59 -10.48 13.68 13.60
N LEU A 60 -10.44 14.80 14.32
CA LEU A 60 -9.77 16.01 13.85
C LEU A 60 -8.27 15.82 13.66
N LEU A 61 -7.60 15.08 14.56
CA LEU A 61 -6.18 14.77 14.43
C LEU A 61 -5.92 13.92 13.18
N ILE A 62 -6.70 12.85 12.98
CA ILE A 62 -6.58 12.00 11.79
C ILE A 62 -6.80 12.82 10.52
N MET A 63 -7.81 13.69 10.49
CA MET A 63 -8.05 14.59 9.36
C MET A 63 -6.87 15.54 9.14
N ALA A 64 -6.35 16.18 10.19
CA ALA A 64 -5.22 17.09 10.08
C ALA A 64 -3.97 16.39 9.52
N VAL A 65 -3.65 15.19 10.02
CA VAL A 65 -2.52 14.39 9.52
C VAL A 65 -2.77 13.94 8.08
N PHE A 66 -3.97 13.43 7.78
CA PHE A 66 -4.34 12.95 6.46
C PHE A 66 -4.25 14.06 5.41
N TYR A 67 -4.93 15.19 5.62
CA TYR A 67 -4.88 16.33 4.71
C TYR A 67 -3.48 16.94 4.63
N GLY A 68 -2.74 16.99 5.75
CA GLY A 68 -1.35 17.46 5.76
C GLY A 68 -0.44 16.60 4.89
N LEU A 69 -0.56 15.27 4.97
CA LEU A 69 0.21 14.33 4.16
C LEU A 69 -0.18 14.40 2.68
N VAL A 70 -1.47 14.45 2.37
CA VAL A 70 -1.97 14.59 0.99
C VAL A 70 -1.47 15.90 0.36
N PHE A 71 -1.51 17.01 1.10
CA PHE A 71 -0.98 18.29 0.64
C PHE A 71 0.55 18.23 0.42
N ALA A 72 1.28 17.61 1.34
CA ALA A 72 2.73 17.45 1.21
C ALA A 72 3.11 16.58 0.00
N ILE A 73 2.34 15.53 -0.26
CA ILE A 73 2.48 14.67 -1.44
C ILE A 73 2.22 15.47 -2.71
N GLU A 74 1.12 16.23 -2.75
CA GLU A 74 0.77 17.03 -3.92
C GLU A 74 1.85 18.07 -4.23
N LYS A 75 2.41 18.71 -3.20
CA LYS A 75 3.53 19.65 -3.35
C LYS A 75 4.80 18.97 -3.90
N ASN A 76 5.02 17.70 -3.59
CA ASN A 76 6.22 16.94 -3.98
C ASN A 76 5.98 15.93 -5.11
N ARG A 77 4.87 16.07 -5.87
CA ARG A 77 4.40 15.11 -6.89
C ARG A 77 5.37 14.81 -8.03
N TYR A 78 6.25 15.75 -8.37
CA TYR A 78 7.20 15.62 -9.48
C TYR A 78 8.61 15.20 -9.03
N SER A 79 8.81 14.96 -7.73
CA SER A 79 10.09 14.59 -7.15
C SER A 79 10.08 13.14 -6.68
N SER A 80 11.26 12.51 -6.65
CA SER A 80 11.46 11.20 -6.00
C SER A 80 11.06 11.21 -4.52
N LEU A 81 11.11 12.38 -3.88
CA LEU A 81 10.57 12.58 -2.52
C LEU A 81 9.08 12.25 -2.44
N GLY A 82 8.28 12.55 -3.47
CA GLY A 82 6.85 12.24 -3.49
C GLY A 82 6.55 10.74 -3.32
N VAL A 83 7.41 9.87 -3.85
CA VAL A 83 7.28 8.41 -3.70
C VAL A 83 7.47 8.00 -2.24
N PHE A 84 8.46 8.58 -1.54
CA PHE A 84 8.66 8.30 -0.11
C PHE A 84 7.50 8.84 0.75
N LEU A 85 6.97 10.02 0.42
CA LEU A 85 5.78 10.55 1.11
C LEU A 85 4.55 9.66 0.86
N MET A 86 4.37 9.11 -0.34
CA MET A 86 3.31 8.16 -0.67
C MET A 86 3.46 6.83 0.10
N LEU A 87 4.68 6.32 0.26
CA LEU A 87 4.94 5.16 1.11
C LEU A 87 4.65 5.47 2.59
N GLY A 88 5.00 6.67 3.06
CA GLY A 88 4.65 7.15 4.40
C GLY A 88 3.14 7.26 4.62
N PHE A 89 2.41 7.75 3.63
CA PHE A 89 0.94 7.76 3.65
C PHE A 89 0.36 6.35 3.72
N THR A 90 0.92 5.43 2.93
CA THR A 90 0.53 4.01 2.91
C THR A 90 0.80 3.35 4.26
N PHE A 91 1.92 3.68 4.90
CA PHE A 91 2.24 3.26 6.27
C PHE A 91 1.25 3.82 7.29
N MET A 92 0.92 5.11 7.21
CA MET A 92 -0.06 5.74 8.10
C MET A 92 -1.42 5.03 8.00
N MET A 93 -1.83 4.63 6.79
CA MET A 93 -3.05 3.86 6.58
C MET A 93 -2.99 2.51 7.29
N GLY A 94 -1.84 1.83 7.25
CA GLY A 94 -1.60 0.62 8.04
C GLY A 94 -1.77 0.86 9.55
N VAL A 95 -1.23 1.97 10.08
CA VAL A 95 -1.36 2.34 11.50
C VAL A 95 -2.83 2.51 11.89
N LEU A 96 -3.65 3.15 11.04
CA LEU A 96 -5.08 3.35 11.30
C LEU A 96 -5.88 2.04 11.34
N LEU A 97 -5.39 0.95 10.74
CA LEU A 97 -6.00 -0.37 10.87
C LEU A 97 -5.78 -1.00 12.26
N GLY A 98 -4.89 -0.43 13.09
CA GLY A 98 -4.54 -0.92 14.42
C GLY A 98 -5.73 -1.30 15.31
N PRO A 99 -6.73 -0.44 15.55
CA PRO A 99 -7.88 -0.78 16.39
C PRO A 99 -8.69 -1.96 15.84
N LEU A 100 -8.83 -2.03 14.51
CA LEU A 100 -9.56 -3.09 13.84
C LEU A 100 -8.80 -4.42 13.95
N LEU A 101 -7.47 -4.40 13.80
CA LEU A 101 -6.62 -5.57 14.03
C LEU A 101 -6.65 -6.00 15.50
N GLN A 102 -6.58 -5.08 16.46
CA GLN A 102 -6.68 -5.38 17.88
C GLN A 102 -8.03 -6.05 18.22
N PHE A 103 -9.12 -5.64 17.58
CA PHE A 103 -10.41 -6.31 17.72
C PHE A 103 -10.42 -7.70 17.06
N ALA A 104 -9.85 -7.83 15.85
CA ALA A 104 -9.76 -9.11 15.15
C ALA A 104 -8.91 -10.14 15.92
N LEU A 105 -7.82 -9.72 16.54
CA LEU A 105 -6.93 -10.58 17.33
C LEU A 105 -7.58 -11.08 18.63
N LYS A 106 -8.59 -10.36 19.15
CA LYS A 106 -9.35 -10.76 20.35
C LYS A 106 -10.36 -11.88 20.11
N PHE A 107 -10.67 -12.25 18.86
CA PHE A 107 -11.50 -13.42 18.61
C PHE A 107 -10.77 -14.69 19.02
N SER A 108 -11.51 -15.71 19.45
CA SER A 108 -11.02 -17.01 19.97
C SER A 108 -10.07 -17.80 19.04
N ASN A 109 -9.77 -17.30 17.84
CA ASN A 109 -8.84 -17.87 16.87
C ASN A 109 -7.76 -16.86 16.40
N GLY A 110 -7.66 -15.71 17.07
CA GLY A 110 -6.63 -14.67 16.88
C GLY A 110 -5.64 -14.71 18.04
N ALA A 111 -4.38 -14.34 17.76
CA ALA A 111 -3.22 -14.55 18.64
C ALA A 111 -3.50 -14.19 20.11
N ASN A 112 -3.52 -15.22 20.96
CA ASN A 112 -3.61 -15.12 22.42
C ASN A 112 -2.52 -14.22 23.01
#